data_AF-A0A958GD28-F1
#
_entry.id   AF-A0A958GD28-F1
#
_cell.length_a   1.000
_cell.length_b   1.000
_cell.length_c   1.000
_cell.angle_alpha   90.00
_cell.angle_beta   90.00
_cell.angle_gamma   90.00
#
_symmetry.space_group_name_H-M   'P 1'
#
loop_
_entity.id
_entity.type
_entity.pdbx_description
1 polymer ?
#
loop_
_entity_poly.entity_id
_entity_poly.type
_entity_poly.pdbx_seq_one_letter_code
_entity_poly.pdbx_strand_id
1 'polypeptide(L)'
;ADIQKTLQLVKECQPDHIGISVSYPLKGTPFYEAVAAQMGEKKNWTDSGDLAMMYRSTYHPDFYRALHQYTHHYFGFISLFRRQSLTRRLRRLAAQYKHIPGMLKYRWRMRKYLAMENG
;
A
#
# COMPACT_ATOMS: atom_id res chain seq x y z
N ALA A 1 -10.37 -4.46 -8.82
CA ALA A 1 -10.74 -3.39 -9.78
C ALA A 1 -10.11 -2.05 -9.39
N ASP A 2 -10.35 -1.53 -8.18
CA ASP A 2 -9.92 -0.16 -7.84
C ASP A 2 -8.43 -0.01 -7.51
N ILE A 3 -7.81 -1.00 -6.88
CA ILE A 3 -6.35 -1.00 -6.63
C ILE A 3 -5.56 -0.74 -7.92
N GLN A 4 -5.95 -1.37 -9.02
CA GLN A 4 -5.27 -1.19 -10.32
C GLN A 4 -5.50 0.21 -10.89
N LYS A 5 -6.72 0.76 -10.73
CA LYS A 5 -7.02 2.14 -11.12
C LYS A 5 -6.17 3.14 -10.32
N THR A 6 -6.00 2.92 -9.02
CA THR A 6 -5.15 3.77 -8.18
C THR A 6 -3.68 3.70 -8.59
N LEU A 7 -3.15 2.50 -8.87
CA LEU A 7 -1.78 2.35 -9.37
C LEU A 7 -1.58 3.06 -10.71
N GLN A 8 -2.57 2.95 -11.60
CA GLN A 8 -2.56 3.64 -12.88
C GLN A 8 -2.59 5.16 -12.70
N LEU A 9 -3.44 5.69 -11.81
CA LEU A 9 -3.48 7.10 -11.46
C LEU A 9 -2.12 7.60 -10.96
N VAL A 10 -1.47 6.86 -10.05
CA VAL A 10 -0.15 7.21 -9.53
C VAL A 10 0.91 7.23 -10.65
N LYS A 11 0.83 6.30 -11.60
CA LYS A 11 1.71 6.27 -12.78
C LYS A 11 1.50 7.49 -13.67
N GLU A 12 0.26 7.88 -13.91
CA GLU A 12 -0.10 8.99 -14.79
C GLU A 12 0.26 10.35 -14.18
N CYS A 13 -0.06 10.57 -12.90
CA CYS A 13 0.21 11.84 -12.21
C CYS A 13 1.70 12.08 -11.93
N GLN A 14 2.53 11.02 -11.89
CA GLN A 14 3.97 11.09 -11.59
C GLN A 14 4.32 12.00 -10.38
N PRO A 15 3.69 11.78 -9.19
CA PRO A 15 3.90 12.66 -8.06
C PRO A 15 5.36 12.66 -7.57
N ASP A 16 5.75 13.69 -6.82
CA ASP A 16 7.06 13.75 -6.15
C ASP A 16 7.10 12.91 -4.87
N HIS A 17 5.97 12.82 -4.18
CA HIS A 17 5.80 12.07 -2.94
C HIS A 17 4.44 11.40 -2.91
N ILE A 18 4.36 10.25 -2.23
CA ILE A 18 3.10 9.58 -1.94
C ILE A 18 3.01 9.27 -0.44
N GLY A 19 1.81 9.36 0.11
CA GLY A 19 1.47 8.86 1.44
C GLY A 19 0.39 7.79 1.30
N ILE A 20 0.53 6.69 2.04
CA ILE A 20 -0.45 5.61 2.08
C ILE A 20 -0.84 5.43 3.54
N SER A 21 -2.14 5.42 3.82
CA SER A 21 -2.66 5.27 5.16
C SER A 21 -3.90 4.39 5.17
N VAL A 22 -4.19 3.79 6.33
CA VAL A 22 -5.47 3.14 6.62
C VAL A 22 -6.30 4.13 7.42
N SER A 23 -7.55 4.34 6.98
CA SER A 23 -8.46 5.23 7.69
C SER A 23 -8.80 4.65 9.06
N TYR A 24 -8.63 5.47 10.09
CA TYR A 24 -9.00 5.13 11.45
C TYR A 24 -10.47 5.50 11.70
N PRO A 25 -11.30 4.57 12.22
CA PRO A 25 -12.69 4.87 12.54
C PRO A 25 -12.77 5.78 13.78
N LEU A 26 -13.14 7.04 13.57
CA LEU A 26 -13.29 8.04 14.64
C LEU A 26 -14.73 8.06 15.16
N LYS A 27 -14.91 7.98 16.48
CA LYS A 27 -16.23 8.05 17.13
C LYS A 27 -17.01 9.30 16.65
N GLY A 28 -18.29 9.11 16.37
CA GLY A 28 -19.17 10.18 15.84
C GLY A 28 -19.04 10.42 14.34
N THR A 29 -18.31 9.57 13.59
CA THR A 29 -18.30 9.59 12.12
C THR A 29 -19.15 8.46 11.54
N PRO A 30 -19.76 8.62 10.35
CA PRO A 30 -20.49 7.55 9.68
C PRO A 30 -19.64 6.28 9.46
N PHE A 31 -18.35 6.45 9.22
CA PHE A 31 -17.43 5.32 9.07
C PHE A 31 -17.29 4.51 10.37
N TYR A 32 -17.18 5.19 11.52
CA TYR A 32 -17.15 4.51 12.81
C TYR A 32 -18.46 3.75 13.08
N GLU A 33 -19.61 4.37 12.84
CA GLU A 33 -20.91 3.73 13.04
C GLU A 33 -21.06 2.46 12.19
N ALA A 34 -20.55 2.49 10.95
CA ALA A 34 -20.57 1.34 10.05
C ALA A 34 -19.70 0.16 10.50
N VAL A 35 -18.59 0.40 11.20
CA VAL A 35 -17.63 -0.65 11.58
C VAL A 35 -17.58 -0.94 13.08
N ALA A 36 -18.26 -0.16 13.93
CA ALA A 36 -18.18 -0.24 15.38
C ALA A 36 -18.49 -1.64 15.93
N ALA A 37 -19.49 -2.33 15.37
CA ALA A 37 -19.85 -3.69 15.77
C ALA A 37 -18.79 -4.75 15.42
N GLN A 38 -17.87 -4.44 14.49
CA GLN A 38 -16.78 -5.31 14.06
C GLN A 38 -15.47 -5.04 14.81
N MET A 39 -15.37 -3.86 15.46
CA MET A 39 -14.26 -3.49 16.31
C MET A 39 -14.41 -4.23 17.64
N GLY A 40 -13.83 -5.44 17.74
CA GLY A 40 -13.81 -6.24 18.97
C GLY A 40 -13.11 -5.53 20.14
N GLU A 41 -12.58 -6.28 21.11
CA GLU A 41 -11.98 -5.67 22.31
C GLU A 41 -10.73 -4.82 22.04
N LYS A 42 -10.06 -5.03 20.90
CA LYS A 42 -8.85 -4.29 20.52
C LYS A 42 -9.21 -2.92 19.93
N LYS A 43 -9.38 -1.94 20.81
CA LYS A 43 -9.73 -0.55 20.44
C LYS A 43 -8.53 0.38 20.26
N ASN A 44 -7.33 -0.06 20.67
CA ASN A 44 -6.08 0.71 20.61
C ASN A 44 -5.07 0.05 19.66
N TRP A 45 -4.37 0.85 18.83
CA TRP A 45 -3.27 0.36 18.01
C TRP A 45 -2.06 0.11 18.92
N THR A 46 -1.57 -1.13 18.95
CA THR A 46 -0.27 -1.43 19.58
C THR A 46 0.90 -1.19 18.63
N ASP A 47 0.66 -1.22 17.32
CA ASP A 47 1.68 -0.94 16.31
C ASP A 47 1.09 -0.18 15.12
N SER A 48 1.21 1.14 15.18
CA SER A 48 0.83 2.12 14.13
C SER A 48 1.56 1.90 12.81
N GLY A 49 2.66 1.14 12.80
CA GLY A 49 3.55 1.01 11.65
C GLY A 49 3.01 0.14 10.52
N ASP A 50 2.05 -0.75 10.80
CA ASP A 50 1.87 -1.94 9.96
C ASP A 50 0.45 -2.12 9.40
N LEU A 51 -0.30 -1.02 9.21
CA LEU A 51 -1.67 -1.05 8.65
C LEU A 51 -2.58 -2.06 9.37
N ALA A 52 -2.51 -2.14 10.71
CA ALA A 52 -3.29 -3.08 11.49
C ALA A 52 -4.79 -2.74 11.38
N MET A 53 -5.57 -3.59 10.72
CA MET A 53 -7.01 -3.35 10.57
C MET A 53 -7.76 -3.67 11.85
N MET A 54 -8.60 -2.72 12.28
CA MET A 54 -9.44 -2.84 13.48
C MET A 54 -10.85 -3.35 13.19
N TYR A 55 -11.18 -3.57 11.92
CA TYR A 55 -12.49 -3.98 11.44
C TYR A 55 -12.34 -5.07 10.37
N ARG A 56 -13.44 -5.73 10.02
CA ARG A 56 -13.43 -6.75 8.97
C ARG A 56 -13.36 -6.07 7.62
N SER A 57 -12.34 -6.39 6.83
CA SER A 57 -12.19 -5.84 5.49
C SER A 57 -12.41 -6.90 4.41
N THR A 58 -12.44 -6.45 3.16
CA THR A 58 -12.52 -7.30 1.96
C THR A 58 -11.38 -8.31 1.83
N TYR A 59 -10.19 -8.00 2.36
CA TYR A 59 -9.02 -8.87 2.27
C TYR A 59 -8.32 -9.04 3.63
N HIS A 60 -7.46 -10.04 3.74
CA HIS A 60 -6.64 -10.26 4.92
C HIS A 60 -5.69 -9.07 5.19
N PRO A 61 -5.42 -8.66 6.46
CA PRO A 61 -4.50 -7.56 6.78
C PRO A 61 -3.13 -7.66 6.09
N ASP A 62 -2.60 -8.88 5.93
CA ASP A 62 -1.32 -9.09 5.26
C ASP A 62 -1.35 -8.77 3.75
N PHE A 63 -2.51 -8.88 3.12
CA PHE A 63 -2.69 -8.42 1.74
C PHE A 63 -2.47 -6.91 1.67
N TYR A 64 -3.03 -6.12 2.59
CA TYR A 64 -2.83 -4.67 2.63
C TYR A 64 -1.41 -4.27 2.97
N ARG A 65 -0.74 -4.98 3.88
CA ARG A 65 0.70 -4.79 4.14
C ARG A 65 1.54 -5.05 2.90
N ALA A 66 1.25 -6.13 2.17
CA ALA A 66 1.95 -6.45 0.93
C ALA A 66 1.64 -5.42 -0.16
N LEU A 67 0.39 -4.97 -0.28
CA LEU A 67 -0.03 -3.94 -1.22
C LEU A 67 0.64 -2.59 -0.93
N HIS A 68 0.73 -2.21 0.34
CA HIS A 68 1.43 -1.01 0.78
C HIS A 68 2.89 -1.01 0.31
N GLN A 69 3.61 -2.09 0.63
CA GLN A 69 5.01 -2.24 0.22
C GLN A 69 5.17 -2.32 -1.30
N TYR A 70 4.27 -3.03 -1.99
CA TYR A 70 4.26 -3.10 -3.44
C TYR A 70 4.09 -1.70 -4.06
N THR A 71 3.14 -0.92 -3.56
CA THR A 71 2.84 0.44 -4.07
C THR A 71 4.03 1.37 -3.84
N HIS A 72 4.68 1.29 -2.68
CA HIS A 72 5.90 2.05 -2.41
C HIS A 72 7.03 1.69 -3.39
N HIS A 73 7.23 0.40 -3.68
CA HIS A 73 8.22 -0.01 -4.67
C HIS A 73 7.82 0.35 -6.11
N TYR A 74 6.55 0.25 -6.45
CA TYR A 74 6.00 0.66 -7.74
C TYR A 74 6.23 2.14 -7.99
N PHE A 75 5.95 2.99 -6.99
CA PHE A 75 6.21 4.43 -7.03
C PHE A 75 7.70 4.74 -7.27
N GLY A 76 8.60 4.08 -6.53
CA GLY A 76 10.04 4.18 -6.78
C GLY A 76 10.37 3.85 -8.24
N PHE A 77 9.95 2.69 -8.71
CA PHE A 77 10.19 2.25 -10.08
C PHE A 77 9.71 3.24 -11.15
N ILE A 78 8.47 3.74 -11.07
CA ILE A 78 7.96 4.71 -12.05
C ILE A 78 8.72 6.04 -11.99
N SER A 79 9.25 6.42 -10.82
CA SER A 79 10.03 7.65 -10.64
C SER A 79 11.35 7.66 -11.44
N LEU A 80 11.84 6.48 -11.87
CA LEU A 80 13.01 6.32 -12.73
C LEU A 80 12.76 6.76 -14.17
N PHE A 81 11.49 6.73 -14.61
CA PHE A 81 11.09 7.11 -15.97
C PHE A 81 10.76 8.60 -16.11
N ARG A 82 10.82 9.37 -15.01
CA ARG A 82 10.67 10.83 -15.07
C ARG A 82 11.83 11.43 -15.86
N ARG A 83 11.53 12.35 -16.79
CA ARG A 83 12.55 13.11 -17.53
C ARG A 83 13.41 13.90 -16.54
N GLN A 84 14.69 13.56 -16.45
CA GLN A 84 15.67 14.18 -15.56
C GLN A 84 17.04 14.25 -16.23
N SER A 85 17.93 15.08 -15.69
CA SER A 85 19.33 15.10 -16.14
C SER A 85 20.02 13.76 -15.87
N LEU A 86 21.04 13.44 -16.67
CA LEU A 86 21.79 12.19 -16.58
C LEU A 86 22.36 11.92 -15.18
N THR A 87 22.85 12.95 -14.50
CA THR A 87 23.43 12.84 -13.15
C THR A 87 22.40 12.45 -12.08
N ARG A 88 21.19 13.02 -12.12
CA ARG A 88 20.09 12.64 -11.21
C ARG A 88 19.58 11.23 -11.49
N ARG A 89 19.52 10.84 -12.77
CA ARG A 89 19.10 9.50 -13.19
C ARG A 89 20.05 8.42 -12.67
N LEU A 90 21.37 8.63 -12.79
CA LEU A 90 22.37 7.69 -12.26
C LEU A 90 22.29 7.56 -10.73
N ARG A 91 22.22 8.69 -10.00
CA ARG A 91 22.06 8.69 -8.54
C ARG A 91 20.77 7.98 -8.10
N ARG A 92 19.66 8.20 -8.80
CA ARG A 92 18.39 7.52 -8.51
C ARG A 92 18.46 6.03 -8.82
N LEU A 93 19.02 5.61 -9.96
CA LEU A 93 19.18 4.19 -10.27
C LEU A 93 19.97 3.46 -9.17
N ALA A 94 21.06 4.07 -8.69
CA ALA A 94 21.84 3.53 -7.58
C ALA A 94 21.02 3.45 -6.27
N ALA A 95 20.27 4.50 -5.93
CA ALA A 95 19.43 4.50 -4.73
C ALA A 95 18.24 3.53 -4.81
N GLN A 96 17.81 3.17 -6.04
CA GLN A 96 16.54 2.50 -6.31
C GLN A 96 16.66 1.04 -6.77
N TYR A 97 17.86 0.46 -6.73
CA TYR A 97 18.10 -0.93 -7.15
C TYR A 97 17.22 -1.96 -6.42
N LYS A 98 16.79 -1.64 -5.19
CA LYS A 98 15.95 -2.50 -4.34
C LYS A 98 14.47 -2.54 -4.76
N HIS A 99 13.99 -1.61 -5.60
CA HIS A 99 12.55 -1.53 -5.89
C HIS A 99 12.03 -2.62 -6.82
N ILE A 100 12.78 -3.00 -7.86
CA ILE A 100 12.39 -4.07 -8.78
C ILE A 100 12.23 -5.44 -8.06
N PRO A 101 13.22 -5.93 -7.28
CA PRO A 101 13.04 -7.18 -6.53
C PRO A 101 11.97 -7.05 -5.45
N GLY A 102 11.82 -5.87 -4.84
CA GLY A 102 10.74 -5.57 -3.91
C GLY A 102 9.35 -5.73 -4.55
N MET A 103 9.13 -5.14 -5.73
CA MET A 103 7.87 -5.27 -6.48
C MET A 103 7.52 -6.73 -6.76
N LEU A 104 8.49 -7.53 -7.22
CA LEU A 104 8.26 -8.95 -7.50
C LEU A 104 7.90 -9.73 -6.23
N LYS A 105 8.68 -9.54 -5.16
CA LYS A 105 8.43 -10.16 -3.85
C LYS A 105 7.02 -9.85 -3.33
N TYR A 106 6.64 -8.58 -3.31
CA TYR A 106 5.36 -8.17 -2.74
C TYR A 106 4.17 -8.46 -3.66
N ARG A 107 4.37 -8.46 -4.99
CA ARG A 107 3.36 -8.95 -5.93
C ARG A 107 3.08 -10.44 -5.73
N TRP A 108 4.11 -11.24 -5.49
CA TRP A 108 3.94 -12.65 -5.15
C TRP A 108 3.21 -12.84 -3.81
N ARG A 109 3.60 -12.09 -2.77
CA ARG A 109 2.90 -12.12 -1.47
C ARG A 109 1.42 -11.77 -1.59
N MET A 110 1.08 -10.72 -2.33
CA MET A 110 -0.31 -10.36 -2.58
C MET A 110 -1.10 -11.50 -3.25
N ARG A 111 -0.53 -12.15 -4.27
CA ARG A 111 -1.16 -13.30 -4.93
C ARG A 111 -1.35 -14.48 -3.98
N LYS A 112 -0.36 -14.74 -3.12
CA LYS A 112 -0.44 -15.78 -2.09
C LYS A 112 -1.62 -15.51 -1.14
N TYR A 113 -1.75 -14.30 -0.62
CA TYR A 113 -2.83 -13.95 0.32
C TYR A 113 -4.21 -13.98 -0.35
N LEU A 114 -4.31 -13.55 -1.62
CA LEU A 114 -5.56 -13.69 -2.38
C LEU A 114 -5.95 -15.16 -2.59
N ALA A 115 -4.99 -16.05 -2.83
CA ALA A 115 -5.27 -17.48 -3.00
C ALA A 115 -5.75 -18.13 -1.69
N MET A 116 -5.26 -17.68 -0.54
CA MET A 116 -5.65 -18.19 0.79
C MET A 116 -7.07 -17.78 1.21
N GLU A 117 -7.65 -16.75 0.60
CA GLU A 117 -9.05 -16.35 0.87
C GLU A 117 -10.08 -17.01 -0.05
N ASN A 118 -9.65 -17.57 -1.18
CA ASN A 118 -10.54 -18.19 -2.17
C ASN A 118 -10.60 -19.73 -2.06
N GLY A 119 -9.92 -20.32 -1.07
CA GLY A 119 -9.92 -21.75 -0.81
C GLY A 119 -10.42 -22.04 0.60
#